data_AF-A0A7S3HVS7-F1
#
_entry.id   AF-A0A7S3HVS7-F1
#
_cell.length_a   1.000
_cell.length_b   1.000
_cell.length_c   1.000
_cell.angle_alpha   90.00
_cell.angle_beta   90.00
_cell.angle_gamma   90.00
#
_symmetry.space_group_name_H-M   'P 1'
#
loop_
_entity.id
_entity.type
_entity.pdbx_description
1 polymer ?
#
loop_
_entity_poly.entity_id
_entity_poly.type
_entity_poly.pdbx_seq_one_letter_code
_entity_poly.pdbx_strand_id
1 'polypeptide(L)'
;EMVTAAGDSDDPKPIRNSTLAYVFQPSRDHFPAKPYYEDGDPSMYSEANMILRDELKDSSHVRTAVMDFVSNHFILQGGQNRLCTKDEYIKAFMKVGQVLRPGIDTEELAKLIREDFESDTQPRKRRKRKQ
;
A
#
# COMPACT_ATOMS: atom_id res chain seq x y z
N GLU A 1 -50.17 29.33 -30.31
CA GLU A 1 -49.60 29.38 -28.96
C GLU A 1 -49.43 27.96 -28.43
N MET A 2 -48.19 27.52 -28.20
CA MET A 2 -47.86 26.31 -27.45
C MET A 2 -46.59 26.58 -26.65
N VAL A 3 -46.66 26.24 -25.36
CA VAL A 3 -45.63 26.35 -24.33
C VAL A 3 -44.61 25.21 -24.48
N THR A 4 -43.30 25.48 -24.39
CA THR A 4 -42.29 24.47 -24.03
C THR A 4 -41.19 25.06 -23.13
N ALA A 5 -41.33 24.69 -21.86
CA ALA A 5 -40.35 24.32 -20.84
C ALA A 5 -38.84 24.64 -21.02
N ALA A 6 -38.27 25.09 -19.90
CA ALA A 6 -36.86 25.28 -19.61
C ALA A 6 -35.98 24.05 -19.90
N GLY A 7 -34.83 24.28 -20.53
CA GLY A 7 -33.70 23.37 -20.54
C GLY A 7 -32.65 23.87 -19.55
N ASP A 8 -32.68 23.36 -18.33
CA ASP A 8 -31.59 23.51 -17.38
C ASP A 8 -30.58 22.40 -17.69
N SER A 9 -29.59 22.73 -18.52
CA SER A 9 -28.40 21.91 -18.69
C SER A 9 -27.47 22.19 -17.51
N ASP A 10 -27.59 21.36 -16.48
CA ASP A 10 -26.67 21.30 -15.34
C ASP A 10 -25.29 20.80 -15.82
N ASP A 11 -24.55 21.66 -16.51
CA ASP A 11 -23.12 21.43 -16.73
C ASP A 11 -22.41 21.54 -15.38
N PRO A 12 -21.78 20.48 -14.85
CA PRO A 12 -21.04 20.56 -13.61
C PRO A 12 -19.82 21.46 -13.87
N LYS A 13 -19.96 22.74 -13.55
CA LYS A 13 -18.89 23.74 -13.70
C LYS A 13 -17.64 23.19 -13.01
N PRO A 14 -16.52 23.00 -13.73
CA PRO A 14 -15.30 22.50 -13.12
C PRO A 14 -14.88 23.45 -11.99
N ILE A 15 -14.52 22.87 -10.85
CA ILE A 15 -14.14 23.61 -9.64
C ILE A 15 -12.98 24.52 -10.01
N ARG A 16 -13.23 25.84 -10.00
CA ARG A 16 -12.28 26.85 -10.49
C ARG A 16 -11.03 26.99 -9.61
N ASN A 17 -11.09 26.46 -8.39
CA ASN A 17 -9.98 26.49 -7.44
C ASN A 17 -9.40 25.08 -7.30
N SER A 18 -8.22 24.86 -7.88
CA SER A 18 -7.53 23.56 -7.89
C SER A 18 -7.24 23.03 -6.50
N THR A 19 -6.96 23.90 -5.53
CA THR A 19 -6.72 23.52 -4.13
C THR A 19 -7.98 22.99 -3.44
N LEU A 20 -9.15 23.48 -3.83
CA LEU A 20 -10.44 23.01 -3.31
C LEU A 20 -10.98 21.79 -4.05
N ALA A 21 -10.41 21.41 -5.19
CA ALA A 21 -10.86 20.26 -5.96
C ALA A 21 -10.81 18.95 -5.15
N TYR A 22 -9.82 18.80 -4.27
CA TYR A 22 -9.69 17.66 -3.35
C TYR A 22 -10.89 17.51 -2.40
N VAL A 23 -11.53 18.62 -2.00
CA VAL A 23 -12.70 18.60 -1.09
C VAL A 23 -13.89 17.89 -1.74
N PHE A 24 -14.00 17.91 -3.06
CA PHE A 24 -15.13 17.36 -3.80
C PHE A 24 -14.82 16.02 -4.46
N GLN A 25 -13.67 15.39 -4.16
CA GLN A 25 -13.38 14.05 -4.64
C GLN A 25 -14.28 13.03 -3.94
N PRO A 26 -15.08 12.22 -4.67
CA PRO A 26 -15.96 11.22 -4.07
C PRO A 26 -15.22 10.17 -3.21
N SER A 27 -13.93 9.95 -3.49
CA SER A 27 -13.05 9.04 -2.75
C SER A 27 -12.45 9.65 -1.48
N ARG A 28 -12.56 10.97 -1.26
CA ARG A 28 -11.97 11.68 -0.11
C ARG A 28 -12.40 11.08 1.24
N ASP A 29 -13.67 10.69 1.34
CA ASP A 29 -14.30 10.20 2.57
C ASP A 29 -14.24 8.67 2.72
N HIS A 30 -13.52 7.96 1.84
CA HIS A 30 -13.30 6.50 1.97
C HIS A 30 -12.22 6.21 3.02
N PHE A 31 -12.53 6.49 4.29
CA PHE A 31 -11.73 6.10 5.45
C PHE A 31 -12.32 4.83 6.08
N PRO A 32 -11.53 3.78 6.39
CA PRO A 32 -10.07 3.70 6.43
C PRO A 32 -9.41 3.07 5.17
N ALA A 33 -10.15 2.89 4.08
CA ALA A 33 -9.73 2.08 2.94
C ALA A 33 -9.53 2.91 1.67
N LYS A 34 -8.55 3.82 1.68
CA LYS A 34 -8.03 4.35 0.41
C LYS A 34 -7.41 3.19 -0.38
N PRO A 35 -7.60 3.12 -1.71
CA PRO A 35 -6.92 2.14 -2.53
C PRO A 35 -5.40 2.29 -2.39
N TYR A 36 -4.68 1.18 -2.22
CA TYR A 36 -3.23 1.18 -1.99
C TYR A 36 -2.40 1.97 -3.04
N TYR A 37 -2.90 2.10 -4.27
CA TYR A 37 -2.25 2.89 -5.32
C TYR A 37 -2.31 4.41 -5.07
N GLU A 38 -3.21 4.88 -4.19
CA GLU A 38 -3.34 6.30 -3.80
C GLU A 38 -2.49 6.64 -2.57
N ASP A 39 -2.07 5.65 -1.78
CA ASP A 39 -1.17 5.83 -0.64
C ASP A 39 0.32 5.73 -1.03
N GLY A 40 0.61 5.28 -2.25
CA GLY A 40 1.97 5.15 -2.79
C GLY A 40 2.46 6.38 -3.54
N ASP A 41 3.76 6.40 -3.88
CA ASP A 41 4.31 7.40 -4.80
C ASP A 41 3.62 7.25 -6.19
N PRO A 42 2.85 8.26 -6.66
CA PRO A 42 2.14 8.18 -7.94
C PRO A 42 3.07 7.92 -9.12
N SER A 43 4.35 8.32 -9.02
CA SER A 43 5.34 8.08 -10.05
C SER A 43 5.52 6.58 -10.35
N MET A 44 5.31 5.72 -9.35
CA MET A 44 5.45 4.25 -9.44
C MET A 44 4.43 3.57 -10.36
N TYR A 45 3.36 4.28 -10.72
CA TYR A 45 2.27 3.81 -11.56
C TYR A 45 2.25 4.47 -12.94
N SER A 46 3.29 5.23 -13.30
CA SER A 46 3.50 5.61 -14.69
C SER A 46 3.80 4.37 -15.54
N GLU A 47 3.37 4.38 -16.80
CA GLU A 47 3.57 3.26 -17.73
C GLU A 47 5.05 2.85 -17.83
N ALA A 48 5.95 3.83 -17.93
CA ALA A 48 7.39 3.60 -17.96
C ALA A 48 7.90 2.92 -16.68
N ASN A 49 7.50 3.38 -15.50
CA ASN A 49 7.95 2.77 -14.24
C ASN A 49 7.32 1.40 -14.00
N MET A 50 6.12 1.15 -14.52
CA MET A 50 5.51 -0.17 -14.49
C MET A 50 6.31 -1.18 -15.33
N ILE A 51 6.76 -0.79 -16.53
CA ILE A 51 7.61 -1.63 -17.38
C ILE A 51 8.94 -1.93 -16.69
N LEU A 52 9.63 -0.91 -16.18
CA LEU A 52 10.89 -1.09 -15.45
C LEU A 52 10.74 -2.03 -14.26
N ARG A 53 9.64 -1.93 -13.51
CA ARG A 53 9.34 -2.83 -12.38
C ARG A 53 9.11 -4.27 -12.82
N ASP A 54 8.51 -4.47 -13.99
CA ASP A 54 8.27 -5.82 -14.52
C ASP A 54 9.60 -6.47 -14.93
N GLU A 55 10.47 -5.72 -15.61
CA GLU A 55 11.81 -6.16 -16.01
C GLU A 55 12.69 -6.55 -14.80
N LEU A 56 12.56 -5.84 -13.67
CA LEU A 56 13.30 -6.15 -12.45
C LEU A 56 12.97 -7.53 -11.87
N LYS A 57 11.79 -8.10 -12.17
CA LYS A 57 11.41 -9.45 -11.70
C LYS A 57 12.31 -10.53 -12.29
N ASP A 58 12.74 -10.32 -13.53
CA ASP A 58 13.59 -11.25 -14.26
C ASP A 58 15.09 -10.95 -14.14
N SER A 59 15.45 -9.82 -13.54
CA SER A 59 16.85 -9.50 -13.25
C SER A 59 17.47 -10.54 -12.30
N SER A 60 18.51 -11.24 -12.77
CA SER A 60 19.25 -12.20 -11.95
C SER A 60 19.92 -11.50 -10.76
N HIS A 61 20.46 -10.30 -10.97
CA HIS A 61 21.09 -9.50 -9.92
C HIS A 61 20.12 -9.16 -8.79
N VAL A 62 18.90 -8.71 -9.13
CA VAL A 62 17.87 -8.40 -8.14
C VAL A 62 17.45 -9.65 -7.39
N ARG A 63 17.23 -10.76 -8.09
CA ARG A 63 16.87 -12.04 -7.46
C ARG A 63 17.94 -12.52 -6.49
N THR A 64 19.22 -12.47 -6.89
CA THR A 64 20.34 -12.82 -6.01
C THR A 64 20.38 -11.90 -4.78
N ALA A 65 20.30 -10.58 -4.97
CA ALA A 65 20.31 -9.63 -3.86
C ALA A 65 19.16 -9.85 -2.87
N VAL A 66 17.96 -10.16 -3.37
CA VAL A 66 16.80 -10.50 -2.52
C VAL A 66 17.05 -11.80 -1.75
N MET A 67 17.57 -12.85 -2.40
CA MET A 67 17.86 -14.11 -1.74
C MET A 67 18.96 -13.97 -0.69
N ASP A 68 20.02 -13.22 -0.99
CA ASP A 68 21.08 -12.91 -0.04
C ASP A 68 20.53 -12.13 1.15
N PHE A 69 19.68 -11.13 0.90
CA PHE A 69 19.02 -10.38 1.95
C PHE A 69 18.16 -11.30 2.84
N VAL A 70 17.34 -12.16 2.25
CA VAL A 70 16.51 -13.11 3.00
C VAL A 70 17.38 -14.04 3.84
N SER A 71 18.42 -14.64 3.26
CA SER A 71 19.30 -15.58 3.94
C SER A 71 20.09 -14.92 5.09
N ASN A 72 20.50 -13.67 4.93
CA ASN A 72 21.32 -12.96 5.92
C ASN A 72 20.48 -12.34 7.06
N HIS A 73 19.21 -12.06 6.81
CA HIS A 73 18.39 -11.25 7.70
C HIS A 73 17.18 -11.97 8.30
N PHE A 74 16.73 -13.10 7.73
CA PHE A 74 15.58 -13.86 8.21
C PHE A 74 16.01 -15.22 8.74
N ILE A 75 15.53 -15.55 9.94
CA ILE A 75 15.66 -16.89 10.52
C ILE A 75 14.32 -17.58 10.29
N LEU A 76 14.28 -18.52 9.33
CA LEU A 76 13.08 -19.31 9.06
C LEU A 76 13.09 -20.54 9.96
N GLN A 77 12.32 -20.53 11.04
CA GLN A 77 12.15 -21.69 11.91
C GLN A 77 10.97 -22.57 11.44
N GLY A 78 10.91 -23.82 11.91
CA GLY A 78 9.73 -24.68 11.71
C GLY A 78 9.67 -25.48 10.40
N GLY A 79 10.80 -25.71 9.72
CA GLY A 79 10.89 -26.62 8.56
C GLY A 79 9.92 -26.23 7.43
N GLN A 80 8.95 -27.10 7.13
CA GLN A 80 7.97 -26.85 6.06
C GLN A 80 6.98 -25.71 6.34
N ASN A 81 6.68 -25.40 7.61
CA ASN A 81 5.69 -24.37 7.95
C ASN A 81 6.27 -22.94 8.00
N ARG A 82 7.60 -22.78 7.89
CA ARG A 82 8.31 -21.48 7.87
C ARG A 82 7.73 -20.47 8.88
N LEU A 83 7.55 -20.91 10.13
CA LEU A 83 6.99 -20.08 11.18
C LEU A 83 8.07 -19.13 11.69
N CYS A 84 7.71 -17.88 11.95
CA CYS A 84 8.58 -16.92 12.63
C CYS A 84 7.97 -16.52 13.97
N THR A 85 8.82 -16.29 14.97
CA THR A 85 8.42 -15.68 16.23
C THR A 85 8.14 -14.19 16.07
N LYS A 86 7.41 -13.58 17.03
CA LYS A 86 7.17 -12.12 17.04
C LYS A 86 8.49 -11.34 17.03
N ASP A 87 9.49 -11.79 17.79
CA ASP A 87 10.77 -11.11 17.88
C ASP A 87 11.58 -11.19 16.57
N GLU A 88 11.54 -12.34 15.88
CA GLU A 88 12.14 -12.50 14.55
C GLU A 88 11.45 -11.62 13.52
N TYR A 89 10.12 -11.56 13.55
CA TYR A 89 9.34 -10.66 12.70
C TYR A 89 9.78 -9.21 12.90
N ILE A 90 9.74 -8.72 14.15
CA ILE A 90 10.10 -7.34 14.47
C ILE A 90 11.53 -7.06 14.03
N LYS A 91 12.49 -7.93 14.34
CA LYS A 91 13.89 -7.73 13.99
C LYS A 91 14.13 -7.67 12.47
N ALA A 92 13.49 -8.55 11.70
CA ALA A 92 13.63 -8.54 10.25
C ALA A 92 12.98 -7.30 9.63
N PHE A 93 11.76 -6.95 10.07
CA PHE A 93 11.04 -5.79 9.57
C PHE A 93 11.64 -4.46 9.99
N MET A 94 12.35 -4.38 11.13
CA MET A 94 13.15 -3.20 11.48
C MET A 94 14.22 -2.93 10.43
N LYS A 95 14.92 -3.96 9.96
CA LYS A 95 15.95 -3.80 8.92
C LYS A 95 15.34 -3.41 7.57
N VAL A 96 14.22 -4.05 7.20
CA VAL A 96 13.47 -3.67 5.99
C VAL A 96 13.00 -2.21 6.07
N GLY A 97 12.43 -1.81 7.20
CA GLY A 97 11.93 -0.46 7.42
C GLY A 97 13.01 0.60 7.35
N GLN A 98 14.20 0.34 7.90
CA GLN A 98 15.34 1.25 7.80
C GLN A 98 15.81 1.46 6.35
N VAL A 99 15.70 0.43 5.50
CA VAL A 99 16.04 0.54 4.06
C VAL A 99 14.95 1.27 3.29
N LEU A 100 13.67 0.96 3.57
CA LEU A 100 12.54 1.52 2.82
C LEU A 100 12.16 2.94 3.25
N ARG A 101 12.47 3.33 4.48
CA ARG A 101 12.14 4.66 5.04
C ARG A 101 13.37 5.30 5.67
N PRO A 102 14.37 5.70 4.85
CA PRO A 102 15.57 6.34 5.38
C PRO A 102 15.19 7.63 6.13
N GLY A 103 15.72 7.79 7.34
CA GLY A 103 15.47 8.96 8.19
C GLY A 103 14.24 8.88 9.09
N ILE A 104 13.46 7.79 9.06
CA ILE A 104 12.42 7.54 10.07
C ILE A 104 13.06 7.36 11.45
N ASP A 105 12.40 7.86 12.49
CA ASP A 105 12.83 7.60 13.86
C ASP A 105 12.70 6.10 14.20
N THR A 106 13.63 5.60 15.01
CA THR A 106 13.69 4.17 15.34
C THR A 106 12.51 3.74 16.20
N GLU A 107 12.04 4.59 17.11
CA GLU A 107 10.88 4.29 17.96
C GLU A 107 9.59 4.35 17.15
N GLU A 108 9.48 5.31 16.24
CA GLU A 108 8.35 5.41 15.31
C GLU A 108 8.27 4.18 14.41
N LEU A 109 9.40 3.76 13.82
CA LEU A 109 9.45 2.55 13.00
C LEU A 109 9.10 1.29 13.81
N ALA A 110 9.60 1.18 15.04
CA ALA A 110 9.28 0.06 15.92
C ALA A 110 7.79 0.03 16.29
N LYS A 111 7.15 1.19 16.44
CA LYS A 111 5.71 1.29 16.68
C LYS A 111 4.91 0.78 15.46
N LEU A 112 5.22 1.27 14.26
CA LEU A 112 4.57 0.84 13.02
C LEU A 112 4.65 -0.68 12.83
N ILE A 113 5.82 -1.27 13.05
CA ILE A 113 6.03 -2.72 12.87
C ILE A 113 5.23 -3.54 13.89
N ARG A 114 5.08 -3.04 15.12
CA ARG A 114 4.25 -3.72 16.14
C ARG A 114 2.77 -3.68 15.77
N GLU A 115 2.29 -2.54 15.29
CA GLU A 115 0.91 -2.37 14.83
C GLU A 115 0.62 -3.29 13.63
N ASP A 116 1.54 -3.37 12.67
CA ASP A 116 1.45 -4.29 11.53
C ASP A 116 1.38 -5.75 11.98
N PHE A 117 2.26 -6.18 12.90
CA PHE A 117 2.24 -7.54 13.42
C PHE A 117 0.90 -7.88 14.09
N GLU A 118 0.36 -6.95 14.89
CA GLU A 118 -0.92 -7.15 15.56
C GLU A 118 -2.09 -7.20 14.58
N SER A 119 -2.05 -6.42 13.50
CA SER A 119 -3.02 -6.47 12.42
C SER A 119 -2.96 -7.81 11.66
N ASP A 120 -1.75 -8.26 11.30
CA ASP A 120 -1.53 -9.47 10.50
C ASP A 120 -1.83 -10.76 11.25
N THR A 121 -1.67 -10.76 12.56
CA THR A 121 -1.95 -11.92 13.42
C THR A 121 -3.40 -12.02 13.86
N GLN A 122 -4.24 -11.02 13.56
CA GLN A 122 -5.67 -11.11 13.87
C GLN A 122 -6.36 -12.20 13.03
N PRO A 123 -7.21 -13.04 13.66
CA PRO A 123 -7.94 -14.07 12.94
C PRO A 123 -8.83 -13.41 11.88
N ARG A 124 -8.62 -13.75 10.61
CA ARG A 124 -9.48 -13.30 9.51
C ARG A 124 -10.92 -13.68 9.85
N LYS A 125 -11.80 -12.67 10.01
CA LYS A 125 -13.26 -12.88 10.13
C LYS A 125 -13.68 -13.74 8.94
N ARG A 126 -14.02 -15.02 9.18
CA ARG A 126 -14.51 -15.93 8.12
C ARG A 126 -15.65 -15.24 7.41
N ARG A 127 -15.44 -14.79 6.17
CA ARG A 127 -16.53 -14.30 5.32
C ARG A 127 -17.47 -15.47 5.14
N LYS A 128 -18.62 -15.45 5.81
CA LYS A 128 -19.69 -16.42 5.55
C LYS A 128 -20.06 -16.23 4.07
N ARG A 129 -19.73 -17.21 3.22
CA ARG A 129 -20.29 -17.26 1.86
C ARG A 129 -21.80 -17.33 2.05
N LYS A 130 -22.53 -16.30 1.59
CA LYS A 130 -23.97 -16.44 1.38
C LYS A 130 -24.13 -17.53 0.32
N GLN A 131 -24.79 -18.62 0.70
CA GLN A 131 -25.37 -19.58 -0.23
C GLN A 131 -26.53 -18.92 -0.95
#